data_AF-R4XCL8-F1
#
_entry.id   AF-R4XCL8-F1
#
_cell.length_a   1.000
_cell.length_b   1.000
_cell.length_c   1.000
_cell.angle_alpha   90.00
_cell.angle_beta   90.00
_cell.angle_gamma   90.00
#
_symmetry.space_group_name_H-M   'P 1'
#
loop_
_entity.id
_entity.type
_entity.pdbx_description
1 polymer ?
#
loop_
_entity_poly.entity_id
_entity_poly.type
_entity_poly.pdbx_seq_one_letter_code
_entity_poly.pdbx_strand_id
1 'polypeptide(L)'
;MSFSDFLDGMEAGQQNYARDIHVMKHFPQNDIYSCPPLFRDDWLNFKLDAEGNDDYKFVYIGGDGTRTKLHKDVVASHSWSSNLTGTKEWTLIPPAEASHLFTFDHDEVVSDINLDDAITRARWPNLRRVRDAALVVLQHPGETIFVPSPTLSINHNWINAVSLHAIFENLVIEETMSADAVMDLKQDGIVDDAGFVQVVQELTFANAGMNWDTFFDLILFRFEHEDSYIPAQLRPTPEYERMVVLDVCQKWSNLEDAQHLPNVAQKVSRIKELLEES
;
A
#
# COMPACT_ATOMS: atom_id res chain seq x y z
N MET A 1 -18.51 -8.70 19.28
CA MET A 1 -19.55 -7.64 19.24
C MET A 1 -20.38 -7.89 18.01
N SER A 2 -21.71 -7.92 18.10
CA SER A 2 -22.56 -7.98 16.91
C SER A 2 -22.58 -6.62 16.20
N PHE A 3 -22.99 -6.56 14.93
CA PHE A 3 -23.14 -5.28 14.25
C PHE A 3 -24.22 -4.41 14.90
N SER A 4 -25.27 -5.01 15.49
CA SER A 4 -26.28 -4.26 16.25
C SER A 4 -25.67 -3.61 17.48
N ASP A 5 -24.91 -4.36 18.29
CA ASP A 5 -24.25 -3.80 19.49
C ASP A 5 -23.29 -2.66 19.13
N PHE A 6 -22.63 -2.78 17.97
CA PHE A 6 -21.74 -1.75 17.45
C PHE A 6 -22.49 -0.45 17.16
N LEU A 7 -23.64 -0.54 16.48
CA LEU A 7 -24.51 0.61 16.16
C LEU A 7 -25.12 1.22 17.43
N ASP A 8 -25.64 0.40 18.34
CA ASP A 8 -26.19 0.86 19.62
C ASP A 8 -25.15 1.65 20.42
N GLY A 9 -23.89 1.17 20.43
CA GLY A 9 -22.78 1.89 21.04
C GLY A 9 -22.46 3.22 20.36
N MET A 10 -22.48 3.27 19.02
CA MET A 10 -22.30 4.53 18.28
C MET A 10 -23.40 5.55 18.59
N GLU A 11 -24.67 5.12 18.62
CA GLU A 11 -25.80 5.98 18.96
C GLU A 11 -25.72 6.48 20.41
N ALA A 12 -25.17 5.67 21.31
CA ALA A 12 -24.87 6.06 22.69
C ALA A 12 -23.61 6.96 22.83
N GLY A 13 -22.97 7.35 21.73
CA GLY A 13 -21.79 8.23 21.73
C GLY A 13 -20.47 7.52 22.06
N GLN A 14 -20.41 6.19 21.95
CA GLN A 14 -19.15 5.46 22.08
C GLN A 14 -18.28 5.65 20.83
N GLN A 15 -16.96 5.69 21.02
CA GLN A 15 -15.97 5.77 19.93
C GLN A 15 -15.71 4.41 19.28
N ASN A 16 -16.78 3.69 18.95
CA ASN A 16 -16.67 2.43 18.24
C ASN A 16 -16.22 2.69 16.80
N TYR A 17 -15.16 1.99 16.37
CA TYR A 17 -14.61 2.15 15.04
C TYR A 17 -14.45 0.80 14.36
N ALA A 18 -15.33 0.50 13.40
CA ALA A 18 -15.21 -0.64 12.52
C ALA A 18 -14.41 -0.24 11.27
N ARG A 19 -13.32 -0.95 11.03
CA ARG A 19 -12.34 -0.69 9.99
C ARG A 19 -12.11 -1.94 9.16
N ASP A 20 -11.57 -1.75 7.97
CA ASP A 20 -11.06 -2.84 7.14
C ASP A 20 -12.14 -3.88 6.81
N ILE A 21 -13.41 -3.44 6.69
CA ILE A 21 -14.52 -4.34 6.39
C ILE A 21 -14.52 -4.67 4.89
N HIS A 22 -14.24 -5.92 4.54
CA HIS A 22 -14.29 -6.43 3.16
C HIS A 22 -15.73 -6.74 2.71
N VAL A 23 -16.52 -5.69 2.48
CA VAL A 23 -17.94 -5.87 2.17
C VAL A 23 -18.12 -6.60 0.83
N MET A 24 -17.25 -6.37 -0.15
CA MET A 24 -17.34 -7.02 -1.47
C MET A 24 -17.07 -8.53 -1.36
N LYS A 25 -16.07 -8.93 -0.58
CA LYS A 25 -15.83 -10.35 -0.23
C LYS A 25 -16.99 -11.00 0.51
N HIS A 26 -17.60 -10.31 1.47
CA HIS A 26 -18.71 -10.87 2.25
C HIS A 26 -20.04 -10.94 1.47
N PHE A 27 -20.24 -10.05 0.49
CA PHE A 27 -21.47 -9.95 -0.30
C PHE A 27 -21.17 -9.86 -1.81
N PRO A 28 -20.55 -10.89 -2.42
CA PRO A 28 -20.02 -10.82 -3.78
C PRO A 28 -21.10 -10.73 -4.88
N GLN A 29 -22.35 -11.05 -4.55
CA GLN A 29 -23.49 -10.96 -5.47
C GLN A 29 -24.13 -9.56 -5.48
N ASN A 30 -23.65 -8.64 -4.63
CA ASN A 30 -24.20 -7.31 -4.51
C ASN A 30 -23.28 -6.33 -5.24
N ASP A 31 -23.83 -5.61 -6.22
CA ASP A 31 -23.16 -4.46 -6.83
C ASP A 31 -23.33 -3.26 -5.89
N ILE A 32 -22.52 -3.23 -4.82
CA ILE A 32 -22.65 -2.25 -3.72
C ILE A 32 -22.21 -0.85 -4.17
N TYR A 33 -21.19 -0.77 -5.01
CA TYR A 33 -20.75 0.45 -5.67
C TYR A 33 -19.95 0.12 -6.92
N SER A 34 -19.85 1.08 -7.84
CA SER A 34 -18.95 1.01 -8.99
C SER A 34 -17.70 1.85 -8.78
N CYS A 35 -16.53 1.32 -9.17
CA CYS A 35 -15.28 2.08 -9.11
C CYS A 35 -15.35 3.30 -10.06
N PRO A 36 -15.06 4.52 -9.58
CA PRO A 36 -14.98 5.70 -10.44
C PRO A 36 -14.00 5.49 -11.61
N PRO A 37 -14.31 5.95 -12.85
CA PRO A 37 -13.47 5.69 -14.02
C PRO A 37 -11.99 6.05 -13.87
N LEU A 38 -11.69 7.11 -13.10
CA LEU A 38 -10.33 7.58 -12.83
C LEU A 38 -9.47 6.54 -12.08
N PHE A 39 -10.11 5.58 -11.43
CA PHE A 39 -9.52 4.67 -10.44
C PHE A 39 -9.58 3.20 -10.90
N ARG A 40 -9.92 2.96 -12.17
CA ARG A 40 -10.14 1.61 -12.70
C ARG A 40 -8.88 0.93 -13.22
N ASP A 41 -7.80 1.67 -13.42
CA ASP A 41 -6.48 1.10 -13.66
C ASP A 41 -5.92 0.61 -12.32
N ASP A 42 -6.45 -0.54 -11.90
CA ASP A 42 -6.16 -1.23 -10.65
C ASP A 42 -5.78 -2.68 -10.94
N TRP A 43 -4.47 -2.95 -10.93
CA TRP A 43 -3.91 -4.25 -11.22
C TRP A 43 -4.14 -5.20 -10.04
N LEU A 44 -4.10 -4.67 -8.81
CA LEU A 44 -4.22 -5.44 -7.57
C LEU A 44 -5.60 -6.06 -7.46
N ASN A 45 -6.65 -5.24 -7.47
CA ASN A 45 -8.00 -5.77 -7.36
C ASN A 45 -8.44 -6.50 -8.62
N PHE A 46 -7.91 -6.18 -9.80
CA PHE A 46 -8.16 -6.98 -11.00
C PHE A 46 -7.71 -8.43 -10.83
N LYS A 47 -6.51 -8.64 -10.28
CA LYS A 47 -6.02 -9.99 -9.96
C LYS A 47 -6.83 -10.65 -8.86
N LEU A 48 -7.05 -9.95 -7.75
CA LEU A 48 -7.76 -10.51 -6.60
C LEU A 48 -9.22 -10.87 -6.91
N ASP A 49 -9.92 -10.05 -7.71
CA ASP A 49 -11.28 -10.32 -8.16
C ASP A 49 -11.33 -11.58 -9.04
N ALA A 50 -10.30 -11.82 -9.87
CA ALA A 50 -10.21 -13.03 -10.70
C ALA A 50 -9.90 -14.30 -9.89
N GLU A 51 -9.10 -14.18 -8.83
CA GLU A 51 -8.75 -15.29 -7.94
C GLU A 51 -9.87 -15.61 -6.94
N GLY A 52 -10.73 -14.64 -6.62
CA GLY A 52 -11.84 -14.80 -5.69
C GLY A 52 -11.42 -14.99 -4.22
N ASN A 53 -10.16 -14.70 -3.89
CA ASN A 53 -9.59 -15.00 -2.58
C ASN A 53 -9.61 -13.81 -1.61
N ASP A 54 -9.51 -12.58 -2.13
CA ASP A 54 -9.50 -11.36 -1.32
C ASP A 54 -9.93 -10.10 -2.07
N ASP A 55 -10.00 -8.97 -1.38
CA ASP A 55 -10.09 -7.64 -1.98
C ASP A 55 -9.29 -6.62 -1.15
N TYR A 56 -8.85 -5.51 -1.76
CA TYR A 56 -8.32 -4.35 -1.04
C TYR A 56 -9.34 -3.21 -1.07
N LYS A 57 -10.60 -3.56 -0.77
CA LYS A 57 -11.78 -2.67 -0.87
C LYS A 57 -12.50 -2.63 0.47
N PHE A 58 -12.13 -1.68 1.31
CA PHE A 58 -12.62 -1.66 2.68
C PHE A 58 -13.82 -0.72 2.87
N VAL A 59 -14.58 -0.95 3.93
CA VAL A 59 -15.56 0.00 4.46
C VAL A 59 -15.18 0.37 5.88
N TYR A 60 -15.29 1.67 6.18
CA TYR A 60 -15.01 2.25 7.49
C TYR A 60 -16.29 2.86 8.04
N ILE A 61 -16.65 2.48 9.27
CA ILE A 61 -17.82 3.00 10.00
C ILE A 61 -17.34 3.36 11.40
N GLY A 62 -17.56 4.60 11.83
CA GLY A 62 -17.12 5.05 13.14
C GLY A 62 -17.98 6.18 13.69
N GLY A 63 -18.06 6.24 15.03
CA GLY A 63 -18.67 7.36 15.75
C GLY A 63 -17.80 8.62 15.73
N ASP A 64 -18.33 9.71 16.27
CA ASP A 64 -17.58 10.96 16.42
C ASP A 64 -16.31 10.76 17.27
N GLY A 65 -15.23 11.43 16.90
CA GLY A 65 -13.92 11.31 17.54
C GLY A 65 -13.13 10.03 17.22
N THR A 66 -13.69 9.10 16.44
CA THR A 66 -12.90 7.96 15.93
C THR A 66 -11.84 8.44 14.93
N ARG A 67 -10.67 7.80 14.94
CA ARG A 67 -9.55 8.18 14.07
C ARG A 67 -8.67 6.99 13.72
N THR A 68 -8.05 7.08 12.55
CA THR A 68 -6.89 6.25 12.21
C THR A 68 -5.62 7.04 12.52
N LYS A 69 -4.64 6.38 13.14
CA LYS A 69 -3.31 6.95 13.36
C LYS A 69 -2.62 7.26 12.02
N LEU A 70 -1.60 8.10 12.06
CA LEU A 70 -0.70 8.33 10.92
C LEU A 70 -0.05 7.00 10.47
N HIS A 71 -0.04 6.72 9.18
CA HIS A 71 0.51 5.49 8.57
C HIS A 71 0.65 5.66 7.04
N LYS A 72 1.47 4.83 6.39
CA LYS A 72 1.89 5.05 5.00
C LYS A 72 1.23 4.18 3.91
N ASP A 73 -0.01 3.70 3.99
CA ASP A 73 -0.56 2.69 3.06
C ASP A 73 0.31 1.44 2.76
N VAL A 74 -0.31 0.27 2.75
CA VAL A 74 0.44 -0.98 2.55
C VAL A 74 1.08 -0.97 1.15
N VAL A 75 2.34 -1.43 1.07
CA VAL A 75 3.20 -1.47 -0.13
C VAL A 75 3.38 -0.16 -0.89
N ALA A 76 3.14 1.01 -0.29
CA ALA A 76 3.11 2.28 -1.01
C ALA A 76 2.14 2.26 -2.21
N SER A 77 0.95 1.67 -2.01
CA SER A 77 -0.14 1.71 -2.98
C SER A 77 -0.78 3.10 -3.08
N HIS A 78 -1.54 3.34 -4.14
CA HIS A 78 -2.46 4.48 -4.22
C HIS A 78 -3.72 4.19 -3.43
N SER A 79 -4.40 5.22 -2.92
CA SER A 79 -5.70 5.06 -2.23
C SER A 79 -6.71 6.09 -2.70
N TRP A 80 -7.99 5.72 -2.68
CA TRP A 80 -9.09 6.68 -2.78
C TRP A 80 -10.21 6.40 -1.77
N SER A 81 -10.69 7.47 -1.13
CA SER A 81 -11.73 7.39 -0.11
C SER A 81 -12.93 8.20 -0.53
N SER A 82 -14.08 7.56 -0.74
CA SER A 82 -15.36 8.25 -0.95
C SER A 82 -16.14 8.31 0.35
N ASN A 83 -16.49 9.52 0.79
CA ASN A 83 -17.24 9.71 2.02
C ASN A 83 -18.74 9.67 1.74
N LEU A 84 -19.47 8.75 2.38
CA LEU A 84 -20.91 8.58 2.12
C LEU A 84 -21.78 9.42 3.07
N THR A 85 -21.33 9.61 4.31
CA THR A 85 -22.04 10.36 5.35
C THR A 85 -21.07 10.86 6.41
N GLY A 86 -21.48 11.85 7.20
CA GLY A 86 -20.61 12.50 8.19
C GLY A 86 -19.52 13.36 7.54
N THR A 87 -18.57 13.83 8.33
CA THR A 87 -17.40 14.59 7.85
C THR A 87 -16.13 13.92 8.35
N LYS A 88 -15.14 13.76 7.47
CA LYS A 88 -13.81 13.26 7.84
C LYS A 88 -12.81 14.39 7.76
N GLU A 89 -11.99 14.55 8.80
CA GLU A 89 -10.83 15.42 8.75
C GLU A 89 -9.59 14.60 8.38
N TRP A 90 -8.92 15.03 7.31
CA TRP A 90 -7.69 14.43 6.82
C TRP A 90 -6.52 15.34 7.15
N THR A 91 -5.44 14.74 7.64
CA THR A 91 -4.15 15.41 7.80
C THR A 91 -3.16 14.69 6.89
N LEU A 92 -2.83 15.31 5.75
CA LEU A 92 -1.94 14.76 4.75
C LEU A 92 -0.56 15.39 4.91
N ILE A 93 0.46 14.56 5.14
CA ILE A 93 1.83 15.02 5.37
C ILE A 93 2.63 14.84 4.07
N PRO A 94 3.27 15.91 3.54
CA PRO A 94 4.12 15.78 2.37
C PRO A 94 5.27 14.79 2.59
N PRO A 95 5.62 13.94 1.61
CA PRO A 95 6.71 12.97 1.75
C PRO A 95 8.06 13.58 2.13
N ALA A 96 8.31 14.80 1.66
CA ALA A 96 9.53 15.56 1.99
C ALA A 96 9.69 15.83 3.49
N GLU A 97 8.61 15.76 4.26
CA GLU A 97 8.56 16.02 5.69
C GLU A 97 8.45 14.72 6.52
N ALA A 98 8.27 13.56 5.88
CA ALA A 98 8.02 12.28 6.55
C ALA A 98 9.17 11.85 7.47
N SER A 99 10.42 12.15 7.11
CA SER A 99 11.59 11.84 7.95
C SER A 99 11.57 12.51 9.33
N HIS A 100 10.85 13.63 9.46
CA HIS A 100 10.71 14.36 10.72
C HIS A 100 9.63 13.80 11.65
N LEU A 101 8.89 12.77 11.21
CA LEU A 101 7.95 12.02 12.05
C LEU A 101 8.64 11.00 12.95
N PHE A 102 9.87 10.63 12.62
CA PHE A 102 10.65 9.66 13.36
C PHE A 102 11.56 10.34 14.38
N THR A 103 11.89 9.63 15.44
CA THR A 103 13.01 9.97 16.32
C THR A 103 14.33 9.92 15.56
N PHE A 104 15.39 10.48 16.15
CA PHE A 104 16.72 10.54 15.51
C PHE A 104 17.29 9.14 15.18
N ASP A 105 17.00 8.18 16.04
CA ASP A 105 17.35 6.77 15.91
C ASP A 105 16.32 5.93 15.13
N HIS A 106 15.25 6.57 14.63
CA HIS A 106 14.18 5.95 13.85
C HIS A 106 13.46 4.78 14.55
N ASP A 107 13.53 4.71 15.89
CA ASP A 107 12.90 3.68 16.69
C ASP A 107 11.42 3.95 17.01
N GLU A 108 11.03 5.23 16.99
CA GLU A 108 9.69 5.68 17.31
C GLU A 108 9.15 6.67 16.27
N VAL A 109 7.86 6.55 15.97
CA VAL A 109 7.10 7.51 15.16
C VAL A 109 6.15 8.30 16.05
N VAL A 110 6.04 9.60 15.81
CA VAL A 110 5.09 10.46 16.54
C VAL A 110 3.66 9.97 16.34
N SER A 111 2.94 9.76 17.44
CA SER A 111 1.59 9.19 17.41
C SER A 111 0.51 10.16 16.94
N ASP A 112 0.75 11.46 17.11
CA ASP A 112 -0.16 12.54 16.74
C ASP A 112 0.68 13.79 16.53
N ILE A 113 0.66 14.33 15.30
CA ILE A 113 1.47 15.50 15.00
C ILE A 113 1.07 16.70 15.84
N ASN A 114 -0.13 16.77 16.42
CA ASN A 114 -0.61 17.93 17.19
C ASN A 114 -0.03 18.05 18.62
N LEU A 115 0.74 17.06 19.10
CA LEU A 115 1.32 17.06 20.44
C LEU A 115 2.40 18.13 20.64
N ASP A 116 2.21 19.08 21.55
CA ASP A 116 3.16 20.20 21.76
C ASP A 116 3.60 20.36 23.22
N ASP A 117 3.87 19.27 23.91
CA ASP A 117 4.50 19.30 25.23
C ASP A 117 6.04 19.32 25.14
N ALA A 118 6.70 19.52 26.28
CA ALA A 118 8.16 19.63 26.35
C ALA A 118 8.89 18.34 25.93
N ILE A 119 8.31 17.16 26.22
CA ILE A 119 8.89 15.87 25.85
C ILE A 119 8.79 15.69 24.34
N THR A 120 7.63 15.97 23.76
CA THR A 120 7.42 15.87 22.31
C THR A 120 8.35 16.80 21.54
N ARG A 121 8.52 18.06 21.96
CA ARG A 121 9.45 18.99 21.32
C ARG A 121 10.92 18.56 21.44
N ALA A 122 11.30 17.87 22.51
CA ALA A 122 12.65 17.35 22.67
C ALA A 122 12.90 16.12 21.79
N ARG A 123 11.90 15.22 21.67
CA ARG A 123 12.00 13.99 20.87
C ARG A 123 11.85 14.22 19.36
N TRP A 124 10.94 15.11 18.95
CA TRP A 124 10.69 15.47 17.54
C TRP A 124 10.84 16.98 17.33
N PRO A 125 12.07 17.52 17.31
CA PRO A 125 12.31 18.96 17.25
C PRO A 125 11.76 19.63 15.99
N ASN A 126 11.61 18.87 14.89
CA ASN A 126 11.09 19.35 13.62
C ASN A 126 9.57 19.13 13.45
N LEU A 127 8.85 18.67 14.48
CA LEU A 127 7.43 18.37 14.36
C LEU A 127 6.57 19.59 13.99
N ARG A 128 6.97 20.79 14.44
CA ARG A 128 6.31 22.04 14.05
C ARG A 128 6.41 22.29 12.55
N ARG A 129 7.55 21.96 11.92
CA ARG A 129 7.72 22.06 10.47
C ARG A 129 6.78 21.11 9.74
N VAL A 130 6.62 19.88 10.26
CA VAL A 130 5.68 18.91 9.71
C VAL A 130 4.24 19.43 9.77
N ARG A 131 3.81 20.01 10.90
CA ARG A 131 2.48 20.63 11.04
C ARG A 131 2.27 21.76 10.04
N ASP A 132 3.25 22.66 9.94
CA ASP A 132 3.15 23.84 9.07
C ASP A 132 3.07 23.44 7.58
N ALA A 133 3.61 22.27 7.22
CA ALA A 133 3.57 21.72 5.87
C ALA A 133 2.38 20.79 5.60
N ALA A 134 1.67 20.33 6.64
CA ALA A 134 0.57 19.40 6.49
C ALA A 134 -0.65 20.05 5.82
N LEU A 135 -1.31 19.31 4.94
CA LEU A 135 -2.56 19.71 4.32
C LEU A 135 -3.72 19.14 5.14
N VAL A 136 -4.58 20.03 5.65
CA VAL A 136 -5.80 19.64 6.35
C VAL A 136 -6.99 19.76 5.41
N VAL A 137 -7.72 18.65 5.22
CA VAL A 137 -8.89 18.60 4.34
C VAL A 137 -10.09 18.10 5.12
N LEU A 138 -11.19 18.87 5.11
CA LEU A 138 -12.48 18.41 5.57
C LEU A 138 -13.22 17.79 4.39
N GLN A 139 -13.43 16.48 4.45
CA GLN A 139 -14.14 15.72 3.45
C GLN A 139 -15.61 15.57 3.87
N HIS A 140 -16.51 16.15 3.10
CA HIS A 140 -17.96 16.12 3.30
C HIS A 140 -18.63 14.94 2.56
N PRO A 141 -19.92 14.65 2.82
CA PRO A 141 -20.64 13.59 2.12
C PRO A 141 -20.66 13.80 0.60
N GLY A 142 -20.42 12.72 -0.15
CA GLY A 142 -20.34 12.72 -1.61
C GLY A 142 -18.97 13.09 -2.18
N GLU A 143 -18.03 13.56 -1.35
CA GLU A 143 -16.68 13.90 -1.81
C GLU A 143 -15.76 12.69 -1.81
N THR A 144 -14.86 12.67 -2.78
CA THR A 144 -13.83 11.63 -2.92
C THR A 144 -12.45 12.25 -2.84
N ILE A 145 -11.62 11.74 -1.94
CA ILE A 145 -10.21 12.08 -1.85
C ILE A 145 -9.41 10.99 -2.55
N PHE A 146 -8.49 11.40 -3.41
CA PHE A 146 -7.43 10.55 -3.95
C PHE A 146 -6.14 10.88 -3.22
N VAL A 147 -5.42 9.84 -2.80
CA VAL A 147 -4.13 9.97 -2.14
C VAL A 147 -3.06 9.19 -2.92
N PRO A 148 -2.04 9.89 -3.46
CA PRO A 148 -1.04 9.26 -4.31
C PRO A 148 0.01 8.46 -3.51
N SER A 149 0.65 7.47 -4.13
CA SER A 149 1.89 6.89 -3.61
C SER A 149 3.08 7.83 -3.85
N PRO A 150 4.12 7.90 -2.98
CA PRO A 150 4.21 7.37 -1.63
C PRO A 150 3.72 8.43 -0.61
N THR A 151 2.41 8.55 -0.41
CA THR A 151 1.83 9.46 0.60
C THR A 151 0.85 8.71 1.52
N LEU A 152 0.52 9.33 2.65
CA LEU A 152 -0.13 8.74 3.83
C LEU A 152 -1.67 8.78 3.74
N SER A 153 -2.36 7.62 3.70
CA SER A 153 -3.83 7.52 3.59
C SER A 153 -4.43 6.14 3.83
N ILE A 154 -5.78 6.03 3.87
CA ILE A 154 -6.54 4.76 3.84
C ILE A 154 -7.73 4.77 2.87
N ASN A 155 -7.85 3.63 2.17
CA ASN A 155 -9.00 2.93 1.57
C ASN A 155 -9.06 2.89 0.03
N HIS A 156 -9.59 1.78 -0.50
CA HIS A 156 -9.43 1.23 -1.84
C HIS A 156 -8.01 1.42 -2.37
N ASN A 157 -7.14 0.51 -1.94
CA ASN A 157 -5.77 0.49 -2.36
C ASN A 157 -5.69 -0.10 -3.76
N TRP A 158 -5.03 0.60 -4.68
CA TRP A 158 -4.75 0.07 -6.01
C TRP A 158 -3.27 0.18 -6.36
N ILE A 159 -2.87 -0.66 -7.32
CA ILE A 159 -1.54 -0.66 -7.92
C ILE A 159 -1.69 -0.54 -9.44
N ASN A 160 -0.86 0.29 -10.09
CA ASN A 160 -0.77 0.34 -11.55
C ASN A 160 0.63 0.78 -12.00
N ALA A 161 0.82 0.95 -13.30
CA ALA A 161 2.10 1.38 -13.86
C ALA A 161 2.67 2.65 -13.22
N VAL A 162 1.84 3.58 -12.74
CA VAL A 162 2.30 4.84 -12.14
C VAL A 162 2.95 4.61 -10.76
N SER A 163 2.48 3.65 -9.98
CA SER A 163 3.03 3.35 -8.65
C SER A 163 4.20 2.35 -8.65
N LEU A 164 4.45 1.62 -9.74
CA LEU A 164 5.44 0.53 -9.75
C LEU A 164 6.83 0.95 -9.29
N HIS A 165 7.32 2.14 -9.66
CA HIS A 165 8.62 2.63 -9.19
C HIS A 165 8.64 2.86 -7.67
N ALA A 166 7.59 3.48 -7.12
CA ALA A 166 7.51 3.73 -5.68
C ALA A 166 7.36 2.42 -4.89
N ILE A 167 6.60 1.46 -5.41
CA ILE A 167 6.47 0.12 -4.83
C ILE A 167 7.83 -0.60 -4.86
N PHE A 168 8.53 -0.55 -6.01
CA PHE A 168 9.85 -1.14 -6.16
C PHE A 168 10.85 -0.57 -5.15
N GLU A 169 10.93 0.77 -5.04
CA GLU A 169 11.82 1.44 -4.08
C GLU A 169 11.45 1.07 -2.63
N ASN A 170 10.16 1.01 -2.30
CA ASN A 170 9.72 0.58 -0.97
C ASN A 170 10.08 -0.89 -0.72
N LEU A 171 9.92 -1.80 -1.69
CA LEU A 171 10.29 -3.21 -1.54
C LEU A 171 11.80 -3.41 -1.29
N VAL A 172 12.66 -2.63 -1.97
CA VAL A 172 14.11 -2.65 -1.67
C VAL A 172 14.38 -2.25 -0.22
N ILE A 173 13.66 -1.24 0.30
CA ILE A 173 13.80 -0.81 1.71
C ILE A 173 13.31 -1.90 2.67
N GLU A 174 12.11 -2.44 2.45
CA GLU A 174 11.52 -3.47 3.32
C GLU A 174 12.34 -4.77 3.31
N GLU A 175 12.89 -5.16 2.15
CA GLU A 175 13.82 -6.30 2.02
C GLU A 175 15.12 -6.06 2.78
N THR A 176 15.71 -4.86 2.65
CA THR A 176 16.93 -4.49 3.38
C THR A 176 16.69 -4.54 4.89
N MET A 177 15.58 -3.97 5.36
CA MET A 177 15.20 -4.00 6.79
C MET A 177 14.96 -5.44 7.28
N SER A 178 14.35 -6.28 6.45
CA SER A 178 14.13 -7.69 6.77
C SER A 178 15.45 -8.47 6.81
N ALA A 179 16.38 -8.20 5.90
CA ALA A 179 17.71 -8.79 5.88
C ALA A 179 18.53 -8.41 7.12
N ASP A 180 18.53 -7.13 7.49
CA ASP A 180 19.22 -6.65 8.68
C ASP A 180 18.67 -7.30 9.96
N ALA A 181 17.34 -7.52 10.03
CA ALA A 181 16.69 -8.11 11.20
C ALA A 181 17.03 -9.59 11.44
N VAL A 182 17.50 -10.31 10.41
CA VAL A 182 17.80 -11.76 10.48
C VAL A 182 19.23 -12.10 10.03
N MET A 183 20.09 -11.09 9.93
CA MET A 183 21.47 -11.20 9.46
C MET A 183 22.31 -12.17 10.30
N ASP A 184 22.00 -12.30 11.58
CA ASP A 184 22.61 -13.23 12.51
C ASP A 184 22.48 -14.69 12.04
N LEU A 185 21.35 -15.07 11.44
CA LEU A 185 21.15 -16.41 10.88
C LEU A 185 22.21 -16.78 9.83
N LYS A 186 22.60 -15.80 8.99
CA LYS A 186 23.63 -15.97 7.98
C LYS A 186 25.03 -15.93 8.60
N GLN A 187 25.29 -14.98 9.50
CA GLN A 187 26.59 -14.81 10.15
C GLN A 187 26.98 -16.01 11.03
N ASP A 188 26.01 -16.60 11.72
CA ASP A 188 26.20 -17.79 12.56
C ASP A 188 26.23 -19.09 11.73
N GLY A 189 26.07 -19.01 10.41
CA GLY A 189 26.08 -20.15 9.50
C GLY A 189 24.89 -21.10 9.66
N ILE A 190 23.76 -20.60 10.18
CA ILE A 190 22.51 -21.36 10.34
C ILE A 190 21.87 -21.60 8.98
N VAL A 191 21.98 -20.64 8.06
CA VAL A 191 21.49 -20.71 6.67
C VAL A 191 22.62 -20.36 5.69
N ASP A 192 22.56 -20.91 4.47
CA ASP A 192 23.40 -20.48 3.36
C ASP A 192 22.81 -19.23 2.67
N ASP A 193 23.48 -18.72 1.63
CA ASP A 193 23.03 -17.50 0.93
C ASP A 193 21.61 -17.64 0.36
N ALA A 194 21.30 -18.79 -0.23
CA ALA A 194 19.98 -19.03 -0.81
C ALA A 194 18.89 -19.14 0.28
N GLY A 195 19.17 -19.86 1.36
CA GLY A 195 18.27 -19.98 2.52
C GLY A 195 18.04 -18.64 3.21
N PHE A 196 19.08 -17.82 3.33
CA PHE A 196 18.97 -16.46 3.87
C PHE A 196 17.99 -15.61 3.04
N VAL A 197 18.18 -15.56 1.72
CA VAL A 197 17.28 -14.81 0.83
C VAL A 197 15.83 -15.28 0.95
N GLN A 198 15.58 -16.59 1.08
CA GLN A 198 14.22 -17.11 1.30
C GLN A 198 13.60 -16.62 2.61
N VAL A 199 14.33 -16.67 3.72
CA VAL A 199 13.85 -16.16 5.02
C VAL A 199 13.56 -14.66 4.94
N VAL A 200 14.42 -13.90 4.24
CA VAL A 200 14.20 -12.47 4.00
C VAL A 200 12.92 -12.24 3.19
N GLN A 201 12.66 -13.01 2.13
CA GLN A 201 11.42 -12.88 1.34
C GLN A 201 10.16 -13.22 2.15
N GLU A 202 10.23 -14.22 3.04
CA GLU A 202 9.13 -14.58 3.93
C GLU A 202 8.84 -13.46 4.93
N LEU A 203 9.89 -12.90 5.56
CA LEU A 203 9.76 -11.80 6.50
C LEU A 203 9.28 -10.50 5.82
N THR A 204 9.79 -10.22 4.62
CA THR A 204 9.36 -9.06 3.81
C THR A 204 7.87 -9.17 3.49
N PHE A 205 7.41 -10.35 3.05
CA PHE A 205 5.99 -10.58 2.82
C PHE A 205 5.16 -10.43 4.10
N ALA A 206 5.62 -10.98 5.22
CA ALA A 206 4.91 -10.89 6.49
C ALA A 206 4.77 -9.44 7.01
N ASN A 207 5.80 -8.60 6.78
CA ASN A 207 5.81 -7.21 7.25
C ASN A 207 5.09 -6.26 6.29
N ALA A 208 5.34 -6.40 4.99
CA ALA A 208 4.89 -5.47 3.96
C ALA A 208 3.64 -5.94 3.20
N GLY A 209 3.25 -7.22 3.31
CA GLY A 209 2.16 -7.81 2.52
C GLY A 209 2.54 -8.13 1.06
N MET A 210 3.80 -7.88 0.67
CA MET A 210 4.33 -8.15 -0.66
C MET A 210 5.83 -8.43 -0.59
N ASN A 211 6.30 -9.33 -1.43
CA ASN A 211 7.71 -9.61 -1.68
C ASN A 211 7.94 -9.62 -3.20
N TRP A 212 9.14 -9.96 -3.67
CA TRP A 212 9.41 -9.95 -5.11
C TRP A 212 8.54 -10.92 -5.89
N ASP A 213 8.22 -12.07 -5.31
CA ASP A 213 7.38 -13.07 -5.96
C ASP A 213 5.97 -12.55 -6.22
N THR A 214 5.33 -11.95 -5.22
CA THR A 214 3.98 -11.39 -5.35
C THR A 214 3.95 -10.09 -6.17
N PHE A 215 5.01 -9.29 -6.11
CA PHE A 215 5.15 -8.09 -6.96
C PHE A 215 5.19 -8.43 -8.45
N PHE A 216 6.05 -9.37 -8.86
CA PHE A 216 6.13 -9.76 -10.27
C PHE A 216 4.98 -10.67 -10.71
N ASP A 217 4.37 -11.43 -9.81
CA ASP A 217 3.14 -12.17 -10.09
C ASP A 217 1.98 -11.24 -10.48
N LEU A 218 1.86 -10.11 -9.78
CA LEU A 218 0.87 -9.08 -10.09
C LEU A 218 1.08 -8.48 -11.49
N ILE A 219 2.33 -8.11 -11.81
CA ILE A 219 2.67 -7.55 -13.12
C ILE A 219 2.42 -8.59 -14.22
N LEU A 220 2.87 -9.82 -14.02
CA LEU A 220 2.68 -10.90 -14.98
C LEU A 220 1.19 -11.13 -15.26
N PHE A 221 0.38 -11.24 -14.20
CA PHE A 221 -1.07 -11.45 -14.33
C PHE A 221 -1.72 -10.36 -15.19
N ARG A 222 -1.35 -9.09 -14.98
CA ARG A 222 -1.87 -7.96 -15.75
C ARG A 222 -1.59 -8.07 -17.26
N PHE A 223 -0.40 -8.53 -17.66
CA PHE A 223 -0.04 -8.64 -19.08
C PHE A 223 -0.54 -9.94 -19.71
N GLU A 224 -0.67 -11.03 -18.96
CA GLU A 224 -1.28 -12.28 -19.45
C GLU A 224 -2.77 -12.13 -19.76
N HIS A 225 -3.43 -11.15 -19.13
CA HIS A 225 -4.87 -10.92 -19.25
C HIS A 225 -5.19 -9.56 -19.88
N GLU A 226 -4.36 -9.08 -20.80
CA GLU A 226 -4.56 -7.78 -21.45
C GLU A 226 -5.95 -7.65 -22.13
N ASP A 227 -6.40 -8.71 -22.81
CA ASP A 227 -7.66 -8.72 -23.55
C ASP A 227 -8.91 -8.54 -22.67
N SER A 228 -8.83 -8.96 -21.40
CA SER A 228 -9.93 -8.82 -20.43
C SER A 228 -9.75 -7.63 -19.50
N TYR A 229 -8.69 -6.84 -19.69
CA TYR A 229 -8.42 -5.67 -18.87
C TYR A 229 -9.29 -4.47 -19.26
N ILE A 230 -9.16 -3.36 -18.53
CA ILE A 230 -9.98 -2.17 -18.72
C ILE A 230 -9.69 -1.46 -20.06
N PRO A 231 -10.67 -0.69 -20.59
CA PRO A 231 -10.51 0.06 -21.84
C PRO A 231 -9.30 1.00 -21.82
N ALA A 232 -8.60 1.11 -22.95
CA ALA A 232 -7.37 1.91 -23.10
C ALA A 232 -7.52 3.38 -22.68
N GLN A 233 -8.70 3.99 -22.82
CA GLN A 233 -8.93 5.38 -22.40
C GLN A 233 -8.94 5.61 -20.88
N LEU A 234 -8.93 4.54 -20.09
CA LEU A 234 -8.96 4.59 -18.62
C LEU A 234 -7.61 4.20 -17.99
N ARG A 235 -6.57 3.93 -18.79
CA ARG A 235 -5.22 3.58 -18.35
C ARG A 235 -4.15 4.39 -19.10
N PRO A 236 -2.90 4.45 -18.61
CA PRO A 236 -1.77 4.99 -19.37
C PRO A 236 -1.61 4.31 -20.73
N THR A 237 -0.85 4.93 -21.64
CA THR A 237 -0.61 4.32 -22.96
C THR A 237 0.22 3.03 -22.82
N PRO A 238 0.05 2.05 -23.71
CA PRO A 238 0.85 0.83 -23.70
C PRO A 238 2.37 1.10 -23.71
N GLU A 239 2.82 2.15 -24.40
CA GLU A 239 4.23 2.54 -24.42
C GLU A 239 4.73 2.99 -23.04
N TYR A 240 3.89 3.72 -22.29
CA TYR A 240 4.22 4.12 -20.93
C TYR A 240 4.27 2.92 -19.99
N GLU A 241 3.26 2.03 -20.04
CA GLU A 241 3.25 0.80 -19.24
C GLU A 241 4.49 -0.06 -19.53
N ARG A 242 4.79 -0.29 -20.82
CA ARG A 242 5.99 -1.04 -21.26
C ARG A 242 7.28 -0.41 -20.73
N MET A 243 7.44 0.91 -20.87
CA MET A 243 8.63 1.61 -20.40
C MET A 243 8.86 1.40 -18.90
N VAL A 244 7.82 1.59 -18.08
CA VAL A 244 7.94 1.44 -16.62
C VAL A 244 8.21 -0.02 -16.24
N VAL A 245 7.49 -0.96 -16.84
CA VAL A 245 7.61 -2.38 -16.51
C VAL A 245 8.99 -2.92 -16.88
N LEU A 246 9.52 -2.54 -18.06
CA LEU A 246 10.88 -2.92 -18.43
C LEU A 246 11.93 -2.33 -17.49
N ASP A 247 11.75 -1.10 -17.02
CA ASP A 247 12.66 -0.47 -16.06
C ASP A 247 12.69 -1.23 -14.72
N VAL A 248 11.53 -1.56 -14.13
CA VAL A 248 11.49 -2.32 -12.87
C VAL A 248 12.04 -3.75 -13.04
N CYS A 249 11.76 -4.41 -14.17
CA CYS A 249 12.34 -5.71 -14.48
C CYS A 249 13.87 -5.64 -14.60
N GLN A 250 14.41 -4.58 -15.20
CA GLN A 250 15.85 -4.38 -15.34
C GLN A 250 16.51 -4.04 -14.00
N LYS A 251 15.90 -3.17 -13.19
CA LYS A 251 16.37 -2.84 -11.84
C LYS A 251 16.42 -4.09 -10.96
N TRP A 252 15.37 -4.89 -10.94
CA TRP A 252 15.34 -6.14 -10.18
C TRP A 252 16.43 -7.12 -10.63
N SER A 253 16.62 -7.27 -11.94
CA SER A 253 17.65 -8.18 -12.50
C SER A 253 19.08 -7.79 -12.11
N ASN A 254 19.31 -6.56 -11.65
CA ASN A 254 20.60 -6.05 -11.20
C ASN A 254 20.81 -6.20 -9.67
N LEU A 255 19.79 -6.64 -8.92
CA LEU A 255 19.92 -6.91 -7.49
C LEU A 255 20.75 -8.18 -7.27
N GLU A 256 21.60 -8.19 -6.25
CA GLU A 256 22.45 -9.34 -5.90
C GLU A 256 21.61 -10.58 -5.55
N ASP A 257 20.52 -10.38 -4.82
CA ASP A 257 19.63 -11.45 -4.36
C ASP A 257 18.79 -12.08 -5.49
N ALA A 258 18.69 -11.43 -6.66
CA ALA A 258 17.91 -11.94 -7.79
C ALA A 258 18.39 -13.32 -8.26
N GLN A 259 19.69 -13.61 -8.13
CA GLN A 259 20.27 -14.92 -8.48
C GLN A 259 19.74 -16.06 -7.60
N HIS A 260 19.25 -15.75 -6.41
CA HIS A 260 18.71 -16.72 -5.45
C HIS A 260 17.18 -16.88 -5.56
N LEU A 261 16.55 -16.18 -6.50
CA LEU A 261 15.09 -16.14 -6.71
C LEU A 261 14.69 -16.61 -8.13
N PRO A 262 14.92 -17.89 -8.47
CA PRO A 262 14.69 -18.41 -9.83
C PRO A 262 13.23 -18.32 -10.29
N ASN A 263 12.26 -18.46 -9.37
CA ASN A 263 10.84 -18.33 -9.67
C ASN A 263 10.49 -16.89 -10.12
N VAL A 264 11.06 -15.90 -9.44
CA VAL A 264 10.89 -14.49 -9.80
C VAL A 264 11.58 -14.20 -11.13
N ALA A 265 12.77 -14.74 -11.36
CA ALA A 265 13.49 -14.59 -12.63
C ALA A 265 12.69 -15.13 -13.83
N GLN A 266 11.99 -16.27 -13.66
CA GLN A 266 11.09 -16.82 -14.67
C GLN A 266 9.93 -15.88 -14.99
N LYS A 267 9.27 -15.32 -13.96
CA LYS A 267 8.20 -14.31 -14.14
C LYS A 267 8.72 -13.07 -14.87
N VAL A 268 9.88 -12.55 -14.49
CA VAL A 268 10.51 -11.40 -15.14
C VAL A 268 10.84 -11.68 -16.60
N SER A 269 11.35 -12.88 -16.93
CA SER A 269 11.58 -13.28 -18.33
C SER A 269 10.27 -13.30 -19.11
N ARG A 270 9.23 -13.92 -18.55
CA ARG A 270 7.93 -14.03 -19.20
C ARG A 270 7.27 -12.67 -19.43
N ILE A 271 7.38 -11.75 -18.48
CA ILE A 271 6.91 -10.36 -18.63
C ILE A 271 7.62 -9.68 -19.81
N LYS A 272 8.95 -9.82 -19.91
CA LYS A 272 9.72 -9.24 -21.03
C LYS A 272 9.28 -9.80 -22.39
N GLU A 273 9.04 -11.10 -22.48
CA GLU A 273 8.51 -11.75 -23.69
C GLU A 273 7.13 -11.22 -24.09
N LEU A 274 6.18 -11.17 -23.14
CA LEU A 274 4.83 -10.63 -23.37
C LEU A 274 4.88 -9.20 -23.87
N LEU A 275 5.77 -8.39 -23.28
CA LEU A 275 5.97 -7.02 -23.72
C LEU A 275 6.55 -6.98 -25.13
N GLU A 276 7.47 -7.85 -25.53
CA GLU A 276 8.00 -7.88 -26.91
C GLU A 276 6.97 -8.26 -27.97
N GLU A 277 5.97 -9.06 -27.61
CA GLU A 277 4.87 -9.50 -28.47
C GLU A 277 3.75 -8.46 -28.66
N SER A 278 3.64 -7.47 -27.74
CA SER A 278 2.68 -6.34 -27.74
C SER A 278 3.20 -5.10 -28.46
#